data_AF-A0A958BZ66-F1
#
_entry.id   AF-A0A958BZ66-F1
#
_cell.length_a   1.000
_cell.length_b   1.000
_cell.length_c   1.000
_cell.angle_alpha   90.00
_cell.angle_beta   90.00
_cell.angle_gamma   90.00
#
_symmetry.space_group_name_H-M   'P 1'
#
loop_
_entity.id
_entity.type
_entity.pdbx_description
1 polymer ?
#
loop_
_entity_poly.entity_id
_entity_poly.type
_entity_poly.pdbx_seq_one_letter_code
_entity_poly.pdbx_strand_id
1 'polypeptide(L)'
;MATIPSTGRRIANWGAILWRERRFCGDKDYAKHLRRIHWTEPASWFYSLTLRRQGRPYAAEVEAALRTACEAHQGIRYYWQPRLDRLDRAKQPLTSFGKLIAHLQDDHWLERFIARHVLLYRGGEAVDHLRVLVLTGSPADQALAIWLILSIGEETTARLAPVADHILCSDCFVRCHPLEIDVPEEGLVTYYGCRACRQSVNFQPWPAGGVVAVLDRIVPPESVHTNNQIRVNWRVRRRLFDFDQVEIIQAADEDVERFAVQVGNDTQESRNGRYAKMVCRVSSNCHLSPNTMRILADTFGEVYKES
;
A
#
# COMPACT_ATOMS: atom_id res chain seq x y z
N MET A 1 13.14 9.95 3.30
CA MET A 1 12.33 8.76 2.96
C MET A 1 12.90 8.20 1.68
N ALA A 2 13.32 6.93 1.66
CA ALA A 2 13.73 6.29 0.42
C ALA A 2 12.48 6.14 -0.46
N THR A 3 12.39 6.91 -1.54
CA THR A 3 11.36 6.70 -2.56
C THR A 3 11.62 5.35 -3.20
N ILE A 4 10.73 4.39 -2.96
CA ILE A 4 10.68 3.16 -3.76
C ILE A 4 10.62 3.62 -5.22
N PRO A 5 11.62 3.27 -6.06
CA PRO A 5 11.68 3.80 -7.41
C PRO A 5 10.36 3.46 -8.11
N SER A 6 9.63 4.50 -8.52
CA SER A 6 8.51 4.29 -9.44
C SER A 6 9.10 3.58 -10.64
N THR A 7 8.62 2.38 -10.95
CA THR A 7 9.00 1.64 -12.14
C THR A 7 8.51 2.46 -13.33
N GLY A 8 9.29 3.46 -13.73
CA GLY A 8 9.07 4.33 -14.88
C GLY A 8 9.27 3.53 -16.16
N ARG A 9 8.48 2.47 -16.32
CA ARG A 9 8.53 1.57 -17.45
C ARG A 9 8.02 2.36 -18.64
N ARG A 10 8.93 2.81 -19.49
CA ARG A 10 8.56 3.38 -20.79
C ARG A 10 7.75 2.34 -21.54
N ILE A 11 6.51 2.68 -21.85
CA ILE A 11 5.62 1.79 -22.57
C ILE A 11 5.87 2.00 -24.06
N ALA A 12 6.62 1.07 -24.67
CA ALA A 12 6.97 1.14 -26.08
C ALA A 12 5.74 1.15 -27.00
N ASN A 13 4.61 0.59 -26.57
CA ASN A 13 3.36 0.53 -27.33
C ASN A 13 2.20 1.23 -26.61
N TRP A 14 2.40 2.48 -26.22
CA TRP A 14 1.37 3.27 -25.54
C TRP A 14 0.10 3.42 -26.40
N GLY A 15 0.23 3.48 -27.73
CA GLY A 15 -0.89 3.54 -28.66
C GLY A 15 -1.83 2.33 -28.55
N ALA A 16 -1.30 1.11 -28.46
CA ALA A 16 -2.11 -0.09 -28.25
C ALA A 16 -2.91 -0.06 -26.94
N ILE A 17 -2.27 0.39 -25.86
CA ILE A 17 -2.89 0.45 -24.53
C ILE A 17 -4.06 1.44 -24.52
N LEU A 18 -3.84 2.66 -25.04
CA LEU A 18 -4.89 3.68 -25.09
C LEU A 18 -6.03 3.28 -26.04
N TRP A 19 -5.73 2.53 -27.10
CA TRP A 19 -6.75 1.99 -27.99
C TRP A 19 -7.62 0.94 -27.29
N ARG A 20 -7.01 0.03 -26.52
CA ARG A 20 -7.75 -0.95 -25.71
C ARG A 20 -8.60 -0.24 -24.66
N GLU A 21 -8.05 0.71 -23.91
CA GLU A 21 -8.83 1.46 -22.93
C GLU A 21 -10.01 2.19 -23.58
N ARG A 22 -9.82 2.81 -24.75
CA ARG A 22 -10.92 3.44 -25.50
C ARG A 22 -12.03 2.46 -25.86
N ARG A 23 -11.69 1.21 -26.21
CA ARG A 23 -12.66 0.18 -26.59
C ARG A 23 -13.47 -0.32 -25.39
N PHE A 24 -12.83 -0.45 -24.23
CA PHE A 24 -13.44 -0.98 -23.02
C PHE A 24 -14.06 0.10 -22.13
N CYS A 25 -13.67 1.37 -22.26
CA CYS A 25 -14.26 2.43 -21.46
C CYS A 25 -15.72 2.67 -21.91
N GLY A 26 -16.68 2.36 -21.03
CA GLY A 26 -18.09 2.68 -21.23
C GLY A 26 -18.39 4.20 -21.25
N ASP A 27 -17.38 5.02 -20.93
CA ASP A 27 -17.45 6.48 -20.88
C ASP A 27 -17.23 7.09 -22.28
N LYS A 28 -18.32 7.52 -22.92
CA LYS A 28 -18.31 8.09 -24.28
C LYS A 28 -17.48 9.37 -24.38
N ASP A 29 -17.50 10.21 -23.34
CA ASP A 29 -16.75 11.46 -23.32
C ASP A 29 -15.26 11.19 -23.20
N TYR A 30 -14.85 10.36 -22.23
CA TYR A 30 -13.46 9.92 -22.12
C TYR A 30 -12.96 9.24 -23.40
N ALA A 31 -13.77 8.39 -24.02
CA ALA A 31 -13.44 7.74 -25.29
C ALA A 31 -13.18 8.75 -26.42
N LYS A 32 -13.90 9.88 -26.46
CA LYS A 32 -13.67 10.98 -27.42
C LYS A 32 -12.30 11.63 -27.20
N HIS A 33 -11.89 11.78 -25.93
CA HIS A 33 -10.57 12.32 -25.58
C HIS A 33 -9.43 11.36 -25.97
N LEU A 34 -9.59 10.06 -25.75
CA LEU A 34 -8.63 9.05 -26.21
C LEU A 34 -8.57 8.96 -27.74
N ARG A 35 -9.71 9.08 -28.43
CA ARG A 35 -9.75 9.09 -29.90
C ARG A 35 -8.89 10.20 -30.50
N ARG A 36 -8.85 11.39 -29.88
CA ARG A 36 -8.00 12.52 -30.34
C ARG A 36 -6.51 12.16 -30.34
N ILE A 37 -6.05 11.37 -29.37
CA ILE A 37 -4.67 10.86 -29.31
C ILE A 37 -4.37 9.97 -30.53
N HIS A 38 -5.30 9.07 -30.89
CA HIS A 38 -5.09 8.16 -32.03
C HIS A 38 -5.07 8.86 -33.39
N TRP A 39 -5.64 10.05 -33.51
CA TRP A 39 -5.55 10.84 -34.75
C TRP A 39 -4.16 11.48 -34.93
N THR A 40 -3.46 11.77 -33.83
CA THR A 40 -2.11 12.35 -33.88
C THR A 40 -1.02 11.33 -34.21
N GLU A 41 -1.31 10.02 -34.14
CA GLU A 41 -0.37 8.95 -34.51
C GLU A 41 -1.08 7.83 -35.30
N PRO A 42 -1.24 7.96 -36.63
CA PRO A 42 -1.97 7.01 -37.46
C PRO A 42 -1.39 5.59 -37.47
N ALA A 43 -0.07 5.45 -37.23
CA ALA A 43 0.58 4.15 -37.10
C ALA A 43 -0.02 3.31 -35.96
N SER A 44 -0.62 3.96 -34.95
CA SER A 44 -1.31 3.27 -33.86
C SER A 44 -2.57 2.52 -34.31
N TRP A 45 -3.10 2.78 -35.52
CA TRP A 45 -4.32 2.13 -36.01
C TRP A 45 -4.08 0.67 -36.40
N PHE A 46 -2.87 0.32 -36.82
CA PHE A 46 -2.52 -1.05 -37.17
C PHE A 46 -2.60 -2.01 -35.97
N TYR A 47 -2.54 -1.49 -34.75
CA TYR A 47 -2.75 -2.28 -33.53
C TYR A 47 -4.20 -2.76 -33.37
N SER A 48 -5.18 -2.14 -34.02
CA SER A 48 -6.61 -2.51 -33.88
C SER A 48 -6.96 -3.92 -34.38
N LEU A 49 -6.16 -4.48 -35.30
CA LEU A 49 -6.43 -5.78 -35.92
C LEU A 49 -5.95 -6.96 -35.06
N THR A 50 -4.82 -6.84 -34.37
CA THR A 50 -4.24 -7.91 -33.56
C THR A 50 -4.72 -7.91 -32.10
N LEU A 51 -5.23 -6.79 -31.60
CA LEU A 51 -5.61 -6.62 -30.20
C LEU A 51 -7.04 -7.07 -29.86
N ARG A 52 -7.78 -7.67 -30.80
CA ARG A 52 -9.21 -8.00 -30.55
C ARG A 52 -9.42 -8.94 -29.36
N ARG A 53 -8.41 -9.74 -29.01
CA ARG A 53 -8.45 -10.76 -27.94
C ARG A 53 -7.88 -10.31 -26.60
N GLN A 54 -7.31 -9.11 -26.51
CA GLN A 54 -6.72 -8.64 -25.24
C GLN A 54 -7.79 -7.96 -24.38
N GLY A 55 -7.75 -8.19 -23.06
CA GLY A 55 -8.68 -7.60 -22.10
C GLY A 55 -8.54 -6.08 -21.96
N ARG A 56 -9.23 -5.48 -20.98
CA ARG A 56 -9.02 -4.07 -20.62
C ARG A 56 -7.63 -3.90 -20.00
N PRO A 57 -6.83 -2.89 -20.36
CA PRO A 57 -5.56 -2.61 -19.68
C PRO A 57 -5.82 -2.17 -18.23
N TYR A 58 -4.84 -2.37 -17.35
CA TYR A 58 -4.94 -1.91 -15.97
C TYR A 58 -4.79 -0.39 -15.90
N ALA A 59 -5.36 0.22 -14.86
CA ALA A 59 -5.34 1.67 -14.69
C ALA A 59 -3.91 2.26 -14.68
N ALA A 60 -2.95 1.57 -14.06
CA ALA A 60 -1.55 1.98 -14.04
C ALA A 60 -0.92 2.04 -15.45
N GLU A 61 -1.25 1.05 -16.30
CA GLU A 61 -0.76 1.00 -17.68
C GLU A 61 -1.33 2.16 -18.51
N VAL A 62 -2.60 2.50 -18.30
CA VAL A 62 -3.25 3.63 -18.98
C VAL A 62 -2.58 4.95 -18.59
N GLU A 63 -2.29 5.17 -17.30
CA GLU A 63 -1.59 6.38 -16.86
C GLU A 63 -0.18 6.49 -17.47
N ALA A 64 0.59 5.40 -17.42
CA ALA A 64 1.93 5.35 -17.98
C ALA A 64 1.94 5.53 -19.50
N ALA A 65 0.94 4.99 -20.20
CA ALA A 65 0.76 5.19 -21.64
C ALA A 65 0.43 6.66 -21.97
N LEU A 66 -0.45 7.31 -21.21
CA LEU A 66 -0.76 8.73 -21.38
C LEU A 66 0.47 9.63 -21.16
N ARG A 67 1.28 9.34 -20.13
CA ARG A 67 2.53 10.07 -19.86
C ARG A 67 3.54 9.87 -21.00
N THR A 68 3.76 8.63 -21.42
CA THR A 68 4.65 8.31 -22.54
C THR A 68 4.21 9.02 -23.84
N ALA A 69 2.90 9.07 -24.10
CA ALA A 69 2.35 9.78 -25.25
C ALA A 69 2.58 11.31 -25.19
N CYS A 70 2.50 11.91 -24.00
CA CYS A 70 2.84 13.31 -23.78
C CYS A 70 4.33 13.61 -23.98
N GLU A 71 5.21 12.67 -23.62
CA GLU A 71 6.65 12.80 -23.90
C GLU A 71 6.96 12.70 -25.40
N ALA A 72 6.27 11.79 -26.11
CA ALA A 72 6.53 11.52 -27.52
C ALA A 72 5.94 12.58 -28.48
N HIS A 73 4.82 13.21 -28.13
CA HIS A 73 4.10 14.10 -29.05
C HIS A 73 3.64 15.41 -28.40
N GLN A 74 4.09 16.55 -28.96
CA GLN A 74 3.76 17.89 -28.46
C GLN A 74 2.25 18.19 -28.47
N GLY A 75 1.52 17.75 -29.50
CA GLY A 75 0.07 17.96 -29.59
C GLY A 75 -0.70 17.21 -28.50
N ILE A 76 -0.30 15.97 -28.20
CA ILE A 76 -0.86 15.18 -27.10
C ILE A 76 -0.50 15.84 -25.77
N ARG A 77 0.76 16.25 -25.59
CA ARG A 77 1.24 16.96 -24.38
C ARG A 77 0.42 18.19 -24.07
N TYR A 78 0.25 19.09 -25.04
CA TYR A 78 -0.53 20.32 -24.88
C TYR A 78 -1.94 20.03 -24.35
N TYR A 79 -2.55 18.96 -24.83
CA TYR A 79 -3.90 18.58 -24.44
C TYR A 79 -3.95 17.83 -23.10
N TRP A 80 -3.08 16.85 -22.87
CA TRP A 80 -3.19 15.94 -21.73
C TRP A 80 -2.39 16.36 -20.50
N GLN A 81 -1.30 17.12 -20.65
CA GLN A 81 -0.45 17.50 -19.53
C GLN A 81 -1.24 18.22 -18.41
N PRO A 82 -2.10 19.22 -18.69
CA PRO A 82 -2.85 19.90 -17.61
C PRO A 82 -3.79 18.96 -16.83
N ARG A 83 -4.25 17.87 -17.45
CA ARG A 83 -5.12 16.85 -16.83
C ARG A 83 -4.31 15.89 -15.97
N LEU A 84 -3.14 15.48 -16.44
CA LEU A 84 -2.19 14.68 -15.67
C LEU A 84 -1.67 15.47 -14.47
N ASP A 85 -1.36 16.76 -14.62
CA ASP A 85 -0.97 17.62 -13.51
C ASP A 85 -2.09 17.76 -12.46
N ARG A 86 -3.36 17.79 -12.91
CA ARG A 86 -4.51 17.80 -12.00
C ARG A 86 -4.66 16.47 -11.26
N LEU A 87 -4.43 15.34 -11.94
CA LEU A 87 -4.36 14.03 -11.30
C LEU A 87 -3.24 13.99 -10.25
N ASP A 88 -2.05 14.47 -10.58
CA ASP A 88 -0.90 14.50 -9.66
C ASP A 88 -1.18 15.37 -8.43
N ARG A 89 -1.84 16.52 -8.60
CA ARG A 89 -2.32 17.32 -7.47
C ARG A 89 -3.37 16.59 -6.64
N ALA A 90 -4.27 15.83 -7.26
CA ALA A 90 -5.32 15.08 -6.57
C ALA A 90 -4.80 13.87 -5.77
N LYS A 91 -3.60 13.37 -6.10
CA LYS A 91 -2.91 12.32 -5.33
C LYS A 91 -2.34 12.80 -3.99
N GLN A 92 -2.09 14.11 -3.84
CA GLN A 92 -1.50 14.71 -2.63
C GLN A 92 -2.49 14.83 -1.44
N PRO A 93 -3.71 15.39 -1.58
CA PRO A 93 -4.63 15.51 -0.47
C PRO A 93 -5.35 14.20 -0.17
N LEU A 94 -5.65 13.97 1.11
CA LEU A 94 -6.48 12.85 1.57
C LEU A 94 -7.97 13.14 1.29
N THR A 95 -8.37 13.05 0.01
CA THR A 95 -9.79 12.97 -0.34
C THR A 95 -10.37 11.69 0.26
N SER A 96 -11.53 11.77 0.91
CA SER A 96 -12.17 10.60 1.51
C SER A 96 -12.60 9.59 0.43
N PHE A 97 -12.55 8.29 0.76
CA PHE A 97 -12.95 7.24 -0.17
C PHE A 97 -14.42 7.38 -0.59
N GLY A 98 -15.33 7.74 0.31
CA GLY A 98 -16.73 7.99 -0.04
C GLY A 98 -16.90 9.04 -1.14
N LYS A 99 -16.12 10.13 -1.10
CA LYS A 99 -16.14 11.15 -2.15
C LYS A 99 -15.53 10.65 -3.46
N LEU A 100 -14.43 9.90 -3.39
CA LEU A 100 -13.82 9.29 -4.59
C LEU A 100 -14.77 8.30 -5.27
N ILE A 101 -15.47 7.47 -4.50
CA ILE A 101 -16.48 6.54 -5.01
C ILE A 101 -17.66 7.31 -5.64
N ALA A 102 -18.14 8.38 -5.00
CA ALA A 102 -19.17 9.24 -5.59
C ALA A 102 -18.71 9.84 -6.93
N HIS A 103 -17.45 10.29 -7.02
CA HIS A 103 -16.89 10.85 -8.25
C HIS A 103 -16.73 9.81 -9.39
N LEU A 104 -16.81 8.50 -9.13
CA LEU A 104 -16.89 7.50 -10.19
C LEU A 104 -18.17 7.63 -11.03
N GLN A 105 -19.22 8.21 -10.43
CA GLN A 105 -20.52 8.48 -11.05
C GLN A 105 -20.73 9.94 -11.45
N ASP A 106 -19.70 10.79 -11.33
CA ASP A 106 -19.79 12.20 -11.70
C ASP A 106 -20.12 12.35 -13.18
N ASP A 107 -20.86 13.39 -13.58
CA ASP A 107 -21.20 13.64 -14.99
C ASP A 107 -19.97 13.99 -15.83
N HIS A 108 -18.95 14.60 -15.22
CA HIS A 108 -17.76 15.06 -15.91
C HIS A 108 -16.67 13.97 -15.95
N TRP A 109 -16.33 13.51 -17.16
CA TRP A 109 -15.40 12.39 -17.38
C TRP A 109 -14.03 12.54 -16.69
N LEU A 110 -13.54 13.78 -16.54
CA LEU A 110 -12.25 14.03 -15.88
C LEU A 110 -12.31 13.72 -14.38
N GLU A 111 -13.44 13.96 -13.71
CA GLU A 111 -13.60 13.58 -12.29
C GLU A 111 -13.60 12.08 -12.15
N ARG A 112 -14.34 11.36 -13.02
CA ARG A 112 -14.32 9.90 -13.08
C ARG A 112 -12.91 9.36 -13.35
N PHE A 113 -12.16 9.99 -14.25
CA PHE A 113 -10.76 9.63 -14.55
C PHE A 113 -9.86 9.81 -13.33
N ILE A 114 -9.92 10.98 -12.68
CA ILE A 114 -9.13 11.29 -11.49
C ILE A 114 -9.48 10.34 -10.35
N ALA A 115 -10.77 10.13 -10.07
CA ALA A 115 -11.22 9.24 -9.01
C ALA A 115 -10.68 7.81 -9.17
N ARG A 116 -10.79 7.23 -10.37
CA ARG A 116 -10.22 5.91 -10.69
C ARG A 116 -8.73 5.81 -10.37
N HIS A 117 -7.95 6.82 -10.78
CA HIS A 117 -6.49 6.80 -10.65
C HIS A 117 -6.04 7.14 -9.22
N VAL A 118 -6.80 7.96 -8.49
CA VAL A 118 -6.54 8.20 -7.06
C VAL A 118 -6.87 6.96 -6.24
N LEU A 119 -7.97 6.25 -6.53
CA LEU A 119 -8.29 4.97 -5.87
C LEU A 119 -7.19 3.93 -6.11
N LEU A 120 -6.72 3.79 -7.35
CA LEU A 120 -5.55 2.96 -7.67
C LEU A 120 -4.33 3.38 -6.85
N TYR A 121 -4.01 4.67 -6.83
CA TYR A 121 -2.84 5.20 -6.12
C TYR A 121 -2.90 4.94 -4.62
N ARG A 122 -4.09 4.98 -4.00
CA ARG A 122 -4.30 4.63 -2.59
C ARG A 122 -4.14 3.12 -2.31
N GLY A 123 -4.19 2.30 -3.36
CA GLY A 123 -3.90 0.87 -3.31
C GLY A 123 -4.81 0.13 -2.34
N GLY A 124 -4.23 -0.63 -1.42
CA GLY A 124 -4.96 -1.50 -0.49
C GLY A 124 -5.98 -0.79 0.41
N GLU A 125 -5.81 0.50 0.72
CA GLU A 125 -6.83 1.26 1.48
C GLU A 125 -8.16 1.38 0.72
N ALA A 126 -8.12 1.39 -0.62
CA ALA A 126 -9.32 1.51 -1.45
C ALA A 126 -10.07 0.18 -1.58
N VAL A 127 -9.43 -0.95 -1.32
CA VAL A 127 -9.96 -2.29 -1.62
C VAL A 127 -11.25 -2.58 -0.87
N ASP A 128 -11.32 -2.27 0.43
CA ASP A 128 -12.54 -2.52 1.23
C ASP A 128 -13.73 -1.67 0.75
N HIS A 129 -13.48 -0.42 0.35
CA HIS A 129 -14.50 0.46 -0.20
C HIS A 129 -14.99 -0.02 -1.57
N LEU A 130 -14.07 -0.48 -2.42
CA LEU A 130 -14.41 -1.06 -3.73
C LEU A 130 -15.17 -2.38 -3.57
N ARG A 131 -14.84 -3.20 -2.56
CA ARG A 131 -15.57 -4.44 -2.26
C ARG A 131 -17.05 -4.16 -1.94
N VAL A 132 -17.34 -3.10 -1.18
CA VAL A 132 -18.74 -2.69 -0.94
C VAL A 132 -19.44 -2.37 -2.26
N LEU A 133 -18.76 -1.67 -3.19
CA LEU A 133 -19.30 -1.35 -4.50
C LEU A 133 -19.51 -2.60 -5.38
N VAL A 134 -18.64 -3.61 -5.28
CA VAL A 134 -18.82 -4.92 -5.94
C VAL A 134 -20.07 -5.63 -5.42
N LEU A 135 -20.37 -5.53 -4.13
CA LEU A 135 -21.51 -6.24 -3.52
C LEU A 135 -22.85 -5.51 -3.69
N THR A 136 -22.83 -4.19 -3.79
CA THR A 136 -24.03 -3.35 -3.68
C THR A 136 -24.30 -2.45 -4.89
N GLY A 137 -23.33 -2.27 -5.77
CA GLY A 137 -23.42 -1.38 -6.92
C GLY A 137 -24.30 -1.91 -8.04
N SER A 138 -24.58 -1.07 -9.04
CA SER A 138 -25.18 -1.50 -10.30
C SER A 138 -24.22 -2.42 -11.07
N PRO A 139 -24.67 -3.23 -12.04
CA PRO A 139 -23.77 -4.09 -12.82
C PRO A 139 -22.59 -3.35 -13.46
N ALA A 140 -22.78 -2.09 -13.88
CA ALA A 140 -21.71 -1.28 -14.42
C ALA A 140 -20.68 -0.86 -13.34
N ASP A 141 -21.16 -0.56 -12.14
CA ASP A 141 -20.31 -0.18 -10.99
C ASP A 141 -19.53 -1.38 -10.46
N GLN A 142 -20.19 -2.55 -10.41
CA GLN A 142 -19.56 -3.80 -10.04
C GLN A 142 -18.40 -4.12 -10.99
N ALA A 143 -18.65 -4.09 -12.31
CA ALA A 143 -17.61 -4.33 -13.31
C ALA A 143 -16.45 -3.31 -13.21
N LEU A 144 -16.74 -2.04 -12.93
CA LEU A 144 -15.71 -1.02 -12.71
C LEU A 144 -14.90 -1.28 -11.44
N ALA A 145 -15.57 -1.63 -10.34
CA ALA A 145 -14.94 -1.90 -9.05
C ALA A 145 -14.04 -3.15 -9.11
N ILE A 146 -14.51 -4.22 -9.76
CA ILE A 146 -13.72 -5.43 -10.04
C ILE A 146 -12.46 -5.06 -10.82
N TRP A 147 -12.59 -4.31 -11.92
CA TRP A 147 -11.43 -3.86 -12.71
C TRP A 147 -10.45 -3.00 -11.89
N LEU A 148 -10.93 -2.15 -10.98
CA LEU A 148 -10.08 -1.36 -10.09
C LEU A 148 -9.35 -2.24 -9.08
N ILE A 149 -10.02 -3.24 -8.48
CA ILE A 149 -9.39 -4.19 -7.55
C ILE A 149 -8.29 -4.98 -8.26
N LEU A 150 -8.56 -5.50 -9.46
CA LEU A 150 -7.56 -6.18 -10.28
C LEU A 150 -6.38 -5.25 -10.62
N SER A 151 -6.66 -3.99 -10.96
CA SER A 151 -5.62 -3.00 -11.23
C SER A 151 -4.74 -2.70 -10.00
N ILE A 152 -5.34 -2.65 -8.80
CA ILE A 152 -4.60 -2.50 -7.53
C ILE A 152 -3.75 -3.74 -7.27
N GLY A 153 -4.29 -4.95 -7.48
CA GLY A 153 -3.55 -6.20 -7.35
C GLY A 153 -2.31 -6.25 -8.22
N GLU A 154 -2.46 -5.96 -9.51
CA GLU A 154 -1.34 -5.92 -10.46
C GLU A 154 -0.31 -4.85 -10.08
N GLU A 155 -0.75 -3.60 -9.83
CA GLU A 155 0.14 -2.48 -9.53
C GLU A 155 0.95 -2.74 -8.25
N THR A 156 0.28 -3.12 -7.17
CA THR A 156 0.94 -3.35 -5.88
C THR A 156 1.84 -4.57 -5.91
N THR A 157 1.47 -5.63 -6.65
CA THR A 157 2.34 -6.78 -6.86
C THR A 157 3.61 -6.38 -7.60
N ALA A 158 3.48 -5.66 -8.72
CA ALA A 158 4.63 -5.23 -9.51
C ALA A 158 5.57 -4.30 -8.71
N ARG A 159 5.03 -3.44 -7.84
CA ARG A 159 5.80 -2.46 -7.08
C ARG A 159 6.36 -2.98 -5.76
N LEU A 160 5.58 -3.76 -5.01
CA LEU A 160 5.88 -4.11 -3.62
C LEU A 160 6.33 -5.56 -3.45
N ALA A 161 5.86 -6.51 -4.26
CA ALA A 161 6.23 -7.92 -4.08
C ALA A 161 7.75 -8.17 -4.10
N PRO A 162 8.55 -7.54 -4.99
CA PRO A 162 10.00 -7.77 -5.03
C PRO A 162 10.76 -7.33 -3.76
N VAL A 163 10.13 -6.48 -2.93
CA VAL A 163 10.77 -5.88 -1.75
C VAL A 163 9.95 -6.10 -0.47
N ALA A 164 8.87 -6.89 -0.51
CA ALA A 164 7.88 -6.99 0.55
C ALA A 164 8.49 -7.38 1.92
N ASP A 165 9.45 -8.31 1.91
CA ASP A 165 10.16 -8.78 3.10
C ASP A 165 11.14 -7.76 3.70
N HIS A 166 11.42 -6.68 2.96
CA HIS A 166 12.41 -5.67 3.28
C HIS A 166 11.81 -4.29 3.51
N ILE A 167 10.49 -4.18 3.65
CA ILE A 167 9.82 -2.91 3.91
C ILE A 167 8.78 -3.04 5.01
N LEU A 168 8.56 -1.95 5.74
CA LEU A 168 7.52 -1.83 6.76
C LEU A 168 6.71 -0.54 6.56
N CYS A 169 5.44 -0.59 6.93
CA CYS A 169 4.56 0.57 6.89
C CYS A 169 5.09 1.66 7.83
N SER A 170 5.19 2.88 7.31
CA SER A 170 5.73 4.02 8.08
C SER A 170 4.91 4.37 9.32
N ASP A 171 3.59 4.15 9.29
CA ASP A 171 2.70 4.45 10.42
C ASP A 171 2.48 3.24 11.33
N CYS A 172 2.44 2.03 10.74
CA CYS A 172 2.12 0.81 11.47
C CYS A 172 3.33 0.11 12.09
N PHE A 173 4.54 0.31 11.55
CA PHE A 173 5.72 -0.54 11.82
C PHE A 173 5.46 -2.03 11.62
N VAL A 174 4.53 -2.37 10.72
CA VAL A 174 4.18 -3.74 10.33
C VAL A 174 4.67 -3.96 8.90
N ARG A 175 5.18 -5.16 8.63
CA ARG A 175 5.72 -5.55 7.32
C ARG A 175 4.66 -5.47 6.23
N CYS A 176 5.12 -5.21 5.01
CA CYS A 176 4.30 -5.43 3.83
C CYS A 176 4.04 -6.94 3.67
N HIS A 177 2.83 -7.32 3.28
CA HIS A 177 2.44 -8.71 3.10
C HIS A 177 1.48 -8.85 1.91
N PRO A 178 1.45 -9.99 1.21
CA PRO A 178 0.35 -10.32 0.31
C PRO A 178 -0.98 -10.40 1.07
N LEU A 179 -2.02 -9.81 0.53
CA LEU A 179 -3.36 -9.78 1.08
C LEU A 179 -4.29 -10.30 0.00
N GLU A 180 -5.16 -11.23 0.37
CA GLU A 180 -6.09 -11.87 -0.55
C GLU A 180 -7.50 -11.31 -0.34
N ILE A 181 -8.21 -11.12 -1.45
CA ILE A 181 -9.63 -10.76 -1.48
C ILE A 181 -10.34 -11.66 -2.49
N ASP A 182 -11.45 -12.24 -2.07
CA ASP A 182 -12.35 -12.96 -2.96
C ASP A 182 -13.19 -11.97 -3.76
N VAL A 183 -13.12 -12.08 -5.10
CA VAL A 183 -13.81 -11.23 -6.05
C VAL A 183 -14.75 -12.11 -6.89
N PRO A 184 -16.06 -11.81 -6.94
CA PRO A 184 -17.01 -12.59 -7.73
C PRO A 184 -16.55 -12.75 -9.18
N GLU A 185 -16.70 -13.97 -9.71
CA GLU A 185 -16.31 -14.37 -11.09
C GLU A 185 -14.80 -14.39 -11.39
N GLU A 186 -13.99 -13.64 -10.64
CA GLU A 186 -12.53 -13.55 -10.80
C GLU A 186 -11.76 -14.45 -9.82
N GLY A 187 -12.38 -14.84 -8.70
CA GLY A 187 -11.76 -15.64 -7.65
C GLY A 187 -10.86 -14.83 -6.70
N LEU A 188 -9.82 -15.47 -6.18
CA LEU A 188 -8.88 -14.82 -5.25
C LEU A 188 -7.94 -13.87 -5.98
N VAL A 189 -8.01 -12.59 -5.64
CA VAL A 189 -7.08 -11.55 -6.09
C VAL A 189 -6.10 -11.24 -4.97
N THR A 190 -4.80 -11.28 -5.28
CA THR A 190 -3.75 -10.87 -4.36
C THR A 190 -3.34 -9.42 -4.61
N TYR A 191 -3.18 -8.64 -3.55
CA TYR A 191 -2.56 -7.33 -3.57
C TYR A 191 -1.56 -7.20 -2.41
N TYR A 192 -0.63 -6.26 -2.48
CA TYR A 192 0.37 -6.06 -1.42
C TYR A 192 0.07 -4.82 -0.60
N GLY A 193 0.14 -4.92 0.72
CA GLY A 193 -0.12 -3.82 1.63
C GLY A 193 0.33 -4.09 3.07
N CYS A 194 0.16 -3.10 3.93
CA CYS A 194 0.38 -3.25 5.37
C CYS A 194 -0.62 -4.26 5.96
N ARG A 195 -0.14 -5.27 6.67
CA ARG A 195 -1.03 -6.28 7.29
C ARG A 195 -2.02 -5.67 8.31
N ALA A 196 -1.67 -4.54 8.93
CA ALA A 196 -2.51 -3.87 9.94
C ALA A 196 -3.50 -2.86 9.35
N CYS A 197 -3.02 -1.88 8.58
CA CYS A 197 -3.87 -0.79 8.04
C CYS A 197 -4.17 -0.90 6.56
N ARG A 198 -3.74 -1.97 5.89
CA ARG A 198 -3.97 -2.28 4.46
C ARG A 198 -3.36 -1.29 3.46
N GLN A 199 -2.78 -0.17 3.90
CA GLN A 199 -2.18 0.80 2.99
C GLN A 199 -1.03 0.24 2.15
N SER A 200 -0.92 0.72 0.91
CA SER A 200 0.06 0.22 -0.07
C SER A 200 1.04 1.30 -0.56
N VAL A 201 1.09 2.47 0.08
CA VAL A 201 1.79 3.66 -0.43
C VAL A 201 3.03 3.99 0.39
N ASN A 202 2.86 4.21 1.69
CA ASN A 202 3.86 4.74 2.60
C ASN A 202 4.60 3.61 3.30
N PHE A 203 5.69 3.17 2.67
CA PHE A 203 6.62 2.21 3.24
C PHE A 203 8.01 2.81 3.42
N GLN A 204 8.73 2.27 4.39
CA GLN A 204 10.15 2.54 4.59
C GLN A 204 10.94 1.22 4.59
N PRO A 205 12.23 1.26 4.21
CA PRO A 205 13.09 0.08 4.29
C PRO A 205 13.16 -0.50 5.70
N TRP A 206 13.23 -1.82 5.80
CA TRP A 206 13.54 -2.52 7.03
C TRP A 206 15.00 -2.23 7.40
N PRO A 207 15.27 -1.68 8.60
CA PRO A 207 16.63 -1.38 9.03
C PRO A 207 17.43 -2.68 9.24
N ALA A 208 18.72 -2.69 8.90
CA ALA A 208 19.52 -3.92 8.96
C ALA A 208 19.74 -4.45 10.39
N GLY A 209 19.75 -3.57 11.40
CA GLY A 209 19.73 -3.90 12.83
C GLY A 209 18.34 -4.10 13.42
N GLY A 210 17.31 -4.13 12.58
CA GLY A 210 15.95 -4.53 12.94
C GLY A 210 15.09 -3.45 13.62
N VAL A 211 13.91 -3.87 14.04
CA VAL A 211 12.96 -3.03 14.77
C VAL A 211 12.93 -3.48 16.23
N VAL A 212 13.08 -2.55 17.17
CA VAL A 212 13.12 -2.84 18.61
C VAL A 212 11.89 -2.27 19.30
N ALA A 213 11.18 -3.12 20.04
CA ALA A 213 10.16 -2.67 20.95
C ALA A 213 10.81 -2.16 22.24
N VAL A 214 10.65 -0.87 22.53
CA VAL A 214 11.22 -0.22 23.71
C VAL A 214 10.12 0.03 24.74
N LEU A 215 10.37 -0.34 25.98
CA LEU A 215 9.57 0.05 27.14
C LEU A 215 10.37 1.03 27.99
N ASP A 216 10.09 2.31 27.77
CA ASP A 216 10.75 3.43 28.45
C ASP A 216 9.72 4.49 28.87
N ARG A 217 9.87 4.97 30.11
CA ARG A 217 9.05 6.01 30.74
C ARG A 217 9.50 7.42 30.41
N ILE A 218 10.78 7.62 30.13
CA ILE A 218 11.35 8.95 29.95
C ILE A 218 11.29 9.38 28.49
N VAL A 219 11.55 8.46 27.55
CA VAL A 219 11.74 8.82 26.13
C VAL A 219 10.40 9.10 25.42
N PRO A 220 10.15 10.35 24.99
CA PRO A 220 8.82 10.79 24.53
C PRO A 220 8.46 10.55 23.05
N PRO A 221 9.36 10.42 22.05
CA PRO A 221 8.91 10.12 20.70
C PRO A 221 8.41 8.67 20.61
N GLU A 222 7.34 8.47 19.84
CA GLU A 222 6.80 7.14 19.55
C GLU A 222 7.84 6.24 18.88
N SER A 223 8.70 6.81 18.03
CA SER A 223 9.82 6.09 17.43
C SER A 223 11.08 6.97 17.33
N VAL A 224 12.24 6.32 17.42
CA VAL A 224 13.55 6.90 17.16
C VAL A 224 14.22 6.11 16.05
N HIS A 225 14.63 6.83 15.00
CA HIS A 225 15.32 6.25 13.86
C HIS A 225 16.82 6.47 14.04
N THR A 226 17.57 5.38 14.03
CA THR A 226 19.04 5.40 13.94
C THR A 226 19.47 4.88 12.58
N ASN A 227 20.76 5.00 12.25
CA ASN A 227 21.28 4.55 10.95
C ASN A 227 21.06 3.05 10.69
N ASN A 228 20.89 2.23 11.74
CA ASN A 228 20.77 0.79 11.60
C ASN A 228 19.53 0.20 12.28
N GLN A 229 18.71 0.98 12.98
CA GLN A 229 17.65 0.42 13.80
C GLN A 229 16.50 1.42 13.97
N ILE A 230 15.28 0.91 14.04
CA ILE A 230 14.11 1.68 14.46
C ILE A 230 13.72 1.21 15.85
N ARG A 231 13.75 2.12 16.82
CA ARG A 231 13.32 1.86 18.20
C ARG A 231 11.94 2.45 18.37
N VAL A 232 10.94 1.63 18.70
CA VAL A 232 9.53 2.05 18.82
C VAL A 232 9.10 1.91 20.27
N ASN A 233 8.72 3.02 20.91
CA ASN A 233 8.27 3.02 22.29
C ASN A 233 6.83 2.47 22.37
N TRP A 234 6.69 1.21 22.81
CA TRP A 234 5.40 0.55 22.92
C TRP A 234 4.46 1.27 23.92
N ARG A 235 4.98 1.94 24.95
CA ARG A 235 4.15 2.63 25.95
C ARG A 235 3.41 3.83 25.37
N VAL A 236 4.01 4.50 24.40
CA VAL A 236 3.39 5.62 23.66
C VAL A 236 2.40 5.06 22.64
N ARG A 237 2.82 4.04 21.87
CA ARG A 237 2.04 3.48 20.77
C ARG A 237 0.83 2.63 21.19
N ARG A 238 0.96 1.87 22.29
CA ARG A 238 -0.04 0.95 22.88
C ARG A 238 -0.67 -0.06 21.89
N ARG A 239 0.02 -0.36 20.79
CA ARG A 239 -0.39 -1.34 19.77
C ARG A 239 0.82 -2.17 19.36
N LEU A 240 0.62 -3.46 19.11
CA LEU A 240 1.67 -4.34 18.60
C LEU A 240 2.05 -3.98 17.16
N PHE A 241 3.31 -4.20 16.83
CA PHE A 241 3.90 -4.01 15.50
C PHE A 241 4.85 -5.18 15.21
N ASP A 242 5.55 -5.18 14.06
CA ASP A 242 6.59 -6.18 13.82
C ASP A 242 7.91 -5.67 14.42
N PHE A 243 8.44 -6.41 15.39
CA PHE A 243 9.75 -6.17 16.00
C PHE A 243 10.58 -7.44 15.99
N ASP A 244 11.89 -7.28 16.17
CA ASP A 244 12.88 -8.35 16.21
C ASP A 244 13.49 -8.52 17.62
N GLN A 245 13.41 -7.48 18.45
CA GLN A 245 14.00 -7.43 19.79
C GLN A 245 13.14 -6.60 20.74
N VAL A 246 13.34 -6.80 22.04
CA VAL A 246 12.70 -6.04 23.11
C VAL A 246 13.76 -5.42 24.01
N GLU A 247 13.58 -4.16 24.37
CA GLU A 247 14.41 -3.44 25.34
C GLU A 247 13.55 -2.83 26.45
N ILE A 248 13.81 -3.21 27.69
CA ILE A 248 13.16 -2.68 28.89
C ILE A 248 14.15 -1.76 29.60
N ILE A 249 13.96 -0.45 29.45
CA ILE A 249 14.92 0.56 29.93
C ILE A 249 14.45 1.11 31.28
N GLN A 250 13.25 1.69 31.29
CA GLN A 250 12.61 2.21 32.49
C GLN A 250 11.11 1.95 32.42
N ALA A 251 10.69 0.81 32.93
CA ALA A 251 9.29 0.40 32.99
C ALA A 251 8.96 -0.14 34.38
N ALA A 252 7.71 0.01 34.83
CA ALA A 252 7.26 -0.75 35.99
C ALA A 252 6.76 -2.13 35.55
N ASP A 253 6.65 -3.04 36.51
CA ASP A 253 6.10 -4.38 36.33
C ASP A 253 4.77 -4.35 35.57
N GLU A 254 3.85 -3.46 35.92
CA GLU A 254 2.55 -3.32 35.26
C GLU A 254 2.65 -2.99 33.75
N ASP A 255 3.60 -2.12 33.36
CA ASP A 255 3.79 -1.78 31.94
C ASP A 255 4.30 -3.01 31.15
N VAL A 256 5.21 -3.77 31.76
CA VAL A 256 5.79 -4.99 31.17
C VAL A 256 4.74 -6.11 31.09
N GLU A 257 3.97 -6.33 32.14
CA GLU A 257 2.90 -7.32 32.17
C GLU A 257 1.85 -7.03 31.12
N ARG A 258 1.41 -5.77 30.98
CA ARG A 258 0.47 -5.38 29.91
C ARG A 258 1.04 -5.65 28.52
N PHE A 259 2.33 -5.39 28.30
CA PHE A 259 2.98 -5.69 27.02
C PHE A 259 3.03 -7.20 26.76
N ALA A 260 3.48 -7.99 27.74
CA ALA A 260 3.56 -9.44 27.64
C ALA A 260 2.18 -10.07 27.40
N VAL A 261 1.13 -9.58 28.07
CA VAL A 261 -0.26 -10.03 27.85
C VAL A 261 -0.72 -9.70 26.42
N GLN A 262 -0.39 -8.52 25.88
CA GLN A 262 -0.70 -8.23 24.47
C GLN A 262 0.01 -9.19 23.52
N VAL A 263 1.30 -9.44 23.76
CA VAL A 263 2.11 -10.37 22.95
C VAL A 263 1.57 -11.79 23.03
N GLY A 264 1.21 -12.27 24.22
CA GLY A 264 0.62 -13.59 24.43
C GLY A 264 -0.77 -13.76 23.82
N ASN A 265 -1.54 -12.67 23.70
CA ASN A 265 -2.85 -12.64 23.04
C ASN A 265 -2.79 -12.24 21.56
N ASP A 266 -1.58 -12.18 20.97
CA ASP A 266 -1.44 -11.86 19.56
C ASP A 266 -2.00 -12.99 18.69
N THR A 267 -2.90 -12.65 17.76
CA THR A 267 -3.54 -13.61 16.86
C THR A 267 -2.77 -13.78 15.55
N GLN A 268 -1.69 -13.02 15.34
CA GLN A 268 -0.91 -13.05 14.12
C GLN A 268 0.11 -14.19 14.14
N GLU A 269 -0.21 -15.30 13.48
CA GLU A 269 0.63 -16.51 13.42
C GLU A 269 2.08 -16.22 13.00
N SER A 270 2.27 -15.31 12.04
CA SER A 270 3.60 -14.86 11.57
C SER A 270 4.50 -14.23 12.65
N ARG A 271 3.94 -13.77 13.77
CA ARG A 271 4.67 -13.22 14.92
C ARG A 271 4.82 -14.21 16.06
N ASN A 272 3.76 -14.99 16.32
CA ASN A 272 3.69 -15.88 17.48
C ASN A 272 4.88 -16.85 17.58
N GLY A 273 5.26 -17.47 16.46
CA GLY A 273 6.41 -18.38 16.42
C GLY A 273 7.78 -17.69 16.59
N ARG A 274 7.85 -16.36 16.44
CA ARG A 274 9.08 -15.57 16.58
C ARG A 274 9.30 -15.10 18.01
N TYR A 275 8.24 -14.79 18.75
CA TYR A 275 8.36 -14.18 20.09
C TYR A 275 9.25 -14.98 21.03
N ALA A 276 9.04 -16.28 21.15
CA ALA A 276 9.84 -17.17 22.02
C ALA A 276 11.33 -17.31 21.63
N LYS A 277 11.75 -16.69 20.51
CA LYS A 277 13.13 -16.67 20.02
C LYS A 277 13.73 -15.25 20.04
N MET A 278 12.98 -14.26 20.52
CA MET A 278 13.43 -12.86 20.51
C MET A 278 14.30 -12.57 21.72
N VAL A 279 15.35 -11.79 21.49
CA VAL A 279 16.17 -11.30 22.58
C VAL A 279 15.43 -10.18 23.31
N CYS A 280 15.28 -10.32 24.63
CA CYS A 280 14.78 -9.29 25.52
C CYS A 280 15.92 -8.79 26.41
N ARG A 281 16.24 -7.49 26.33
CA ARG A 281 17.26 -6.85 27.16
C ARG A 281 16.60 -6.00 28.23
N VAL A 282 17.03 -6.14 29.47
CA VAL A 282 16.57 -5.35 30.61
C VAL A 282 17.74 -4.52 31.11
N SER A 283 17.60 -3.20 31.11
CA SER A 283 18.63 -2.30 31.62
C SER A 283 18.94 -2.58 33.09
N SER A 284 20.20 -2.42 33.51
CA SER A 284 20.64 -2.55 34.90
C SER A 284 19.86 -1.64 35.86
N ASN A 285 19.42 -0.48 35.37
CA ASN A 285 18.65 0.52 36.11
C ASN A 285 17.15 0.18 36.22
N CYS A 286 16.66 -0.86 35.54
CA CYS A 286 15.27 -1.26 35.61
C CYS A 286 15.06 -2.31 36.73
N HIS A 287 14.37 -1.89 37.79
CA HIS A 287 14.04 -2.77 38.93
C HIS A 287 12.72 -3.50 38.69
N LEU A 288 12.78 -4.58 37.92
CA LEU A 288 11.63 -5.49 37.74
C LEU A 288 11.58 -6.54 38.84
N SER A 289 10.38 -6.93 39.24
CA SER A 289 10.13 -8.01 40.17
C SER A 289 10.60 -9.36 39.58
N PRO A 290 10.93 -10.35 40.43
CA PRO A 290 11.23 -11.71 39.95
C PRO A 290 10.07 -12.34 39.18
N ASN A 291 8.82 -11.96 39.48
CA ASN A 291 7.65 -12.44 38.75
C ASN A 291 7.63 -11.93 37.32
N THR A 292 7.86 -10.64 37.13
CA THR A 292 7.88 -10.00 35.81
C THR A 292 9.06 -10.51 34.97
N MET A 293 10.22 -10.77 35.58
CA MET A 293 11.35 -11.42 34.89
C MET A 293 10.99 -12.83 34.38
N ARG A 294 10.21 -13.62 35.14
CA ARG A 294 9.72 -14.93 34.67
C ARG A 294 8.74 -14.78 33.50
N ILE A 295 7.80 -13.85 33.59
CA ILE A 295 6.86 -13.57 32.49
C ILE A 295 7.61 -13.21 31.20
N LEU A 296 8.64 -12.36 31.29
CA LEU A 296 9.48 -12.02 30.14
C LEU A 296 10.20 -13.25 29.55
N ALA A 297 10.74 -14.13 30.41
CA ALA A 297 11.42 -15.35 29.96
C ALA A 297 10.45 -16.32 29.27
N ASP A 298 9.25 -16.49 29.82
CA ASP A 298 8.20 -17.32 29.22
C ASP A 298 7.70 -16.74 27.87
N THR A 299 7.73 -15.41 27.71
CA THR A 299 7.26 -14.74 26.49
C THR A 299 8.32 -14.72 25.38
N PHE A 300 9.57 -14.39 25.70
CA PHE A 300 10.62 -14.07 24.70
C PHE A 300 11.74 -15.12 24.59
N GLY A 301 11.83 -16.07 25.53
CA GLY A 301 12.88 -17.09 25.56
C GLY A 301 14.15 -16.59 26.22
N GLU A 302 14.92 -15.71 25.55
CA GLU A 302 16.18 -15.20 26.09
C GLU A 302 16.03 -13.80 26.71
N VAL A 303 16.24 -13.71 28.04
CA VAL A 303 16.19 -12.45 28.78
C VAL A 303 17.54 -12.15 29.41
N TYR A 304 18.15 -11.03 29.02
CA TYR A 304 19.44 -10.58 29.55
C TYR A 304 19.25 -9.34 30.39
N LYS A 305 19.84 -9.32 31.59
CA LYS A 305 19.99 -8.10 32.36
C LYS A 305 21.36 -7.50 32.05
N GLU A 306 21.37 -6.26 31.54
CA GLU A 306 22.62 -5.53 31.35
C GLU A 306 23.31 -5.35 32.70
N SER A 307 24.64 -5.52 32.71
CA SER A 307 25.47 -5.41 33.92
C SER A 307 25.73 -3.96 34.29
#